data_AF-A0A482TQ69-F1
#
_entry.id   AF-A0A482TQ69-F1
#
_cell.length_a   1.000
_cell.length_b   1.000
_cell.length_c   1.000
_cell.angle_alpha   90.00
_cell.angle_beta   90.00
_cell.angle_gamma   90.00
#
_symmetry.space_group_name_H-M   'P 1'
#
loop_
_entity.id
_entity.type
_entity.pdbx_description
1 polymer ?
#
loop_
_entity_poly.entity_id
_entity_poly.type
_entity_poly.pdbx_seq_one_letter_code
_entity_poly.pdbx_strand_id
1 'polypeptide(L)'
;MHPADAARQLQYAVASETNTYDYEVSHWEAHAYEDVFADVIEQGELSDVMAVVETLGNEFTEESRPSPARARSVADDVLKSNGRPLTDGGERTDE
;
A
#
# COMPACT_ATOMS: atom_id res chain seq x y z
N MET A 1 12.86 -4.96 -4.90
CA MET A 1 11.89 -4.18 -5.67
C MET A 1 12.05 -2.73 -5.25
N HIS A 2 12.01 -1.75 -6.17
CA HIS A 2 12.02 -0.34 -5.76
C HIS A 2 10.61 0.12 -5.33
N PRO A 3 10.46 1.09 -4.42
CA PRO A 3 9.16 1.64 -4.03
C PRO A 3 8.34 2.13 -5.23
N ALA A 4 9.01 2.78 -6.20
CA ALA A 4 8.39 3.21 -7.46
C ALA A 4 7.86 2.04 -8.31
N ASP A 5 8.49 0.85 -8.23
CA ASP A 5 7.98 -0.35 -8.91
C ASP A 5 6.71 -0.87 -8.23
N ALA A 6 6.66 -0.83 -6.89
CA ALA A 6 5.48 -1.23 -6.10
C ALA A 6 4.29 -0.31 -6.38
N ALA A 7 4.54 1.00 -6.42
CA ALA A 7 3.55 2.00 -6.79
C ALA A 7 3.00 1.76 -8.21
N ARG A 8 3.87 1.37 -9.15
CA ARG A 8 3.45 1.02 -10.51
C ARG A 8 2.63 -0.28 -10.57
N GLN A 9 2.92 -1.26 -9.71
CA GLN A 9 2.10 -2.47 -9.61
C GLN A 9 0.70 -2.16 -9.07
N LEU A 10 0.58 -1.28 -8.07
CA LEU A 10 -0.71 -0.81 -7.57
C LEU A 10 -1.53 -0.13 -8.67
N GLN A 11 -0.92 0.73 -9.48
CA GLN A 11 -1.60 1.35 -10.63
C GLN A 11 -2.19 0.30 -11.58
N TYR A 12 -1.44 -0.78 -11.87
CA TYR A 12 -1.94 -1.86 -12.72
C TYR A 12 -3.10 -2.62 -12.08
N ALA A 13 -3.03 -2.90 -10.77
CA ALA A 13 -4.10 -3.58 -10.05
C ALA A 13 -5.41 -2.77 -10.09
N VAL A 14 -5.34 -1.48 -9.73
CA VAL A 14 -6.50 -0.58 -9.73
C VAL A 14 -7.09 -0.40 -11.13
N ALA A 15 -6.23 -0.24 -12.15
CA ALA A 15 -6.68 -0.11 -13.54
C ALA A 15 -7.39 -1.38 -14.05
N SER A 16 -7.01 -2.55 -13.55
CA SER A 16 -7.67 -3.82 -13.89
C SER A 16 -9.06 -3.95 -13.24
N GLU A 17 -9.28 -3.36 -12.07
CA GLU A 17 -10.54 -3.51 -11.33
C GLU A 17 -11.59 -2.45 -11.70
N THR A 18 -11.16 -1.22 -11.95
CA THR A 18 -12.08 -0.07 -12.08
C THR A 18 -12.50 0.23 -13.52
N ASN A 19 -11.91 -0.43 -14.53
CA ASN A 19 -12.13 -0.21 -15.97
C ASN A 19 -12.10 1.28 -16.41
N THR A 20 -11.58 2.15 -15.56
CA THR A 20 -11.60 3.60 -15.67
C THR A 20 -10.16 4.06 -15.66
N TYR A 21 -9.65 4.39 -16.85
CA TYR A 21 -8.31 4.97 -17.03
C TYR A 21 -8.33 6.43 -16.60
N ASP A 22 -8.45 6.68 -15.30
CA ASP A 22 -8.39 8.03 -14.78
C ASP A 22 -6.90 8.41 -14.57
N TYR A 23 -6.32 9.03 -15.60
CA TYR A 23 -4.88 9.28 -15.70
C TYR A 23 -4.36 10.21 -14.58
N GLU A 24 -5.23 11.07 -14.03
CA GLU A 24 -4.90 11.98 -12.92
C GLU A 24 -4.81 11.25 -11.57
N VAL A 25 -5.47 10.09 -11.44
CA VAL A 25 -5.45 9.21 -10.26
C VAL A 25 -4.11 8.51 -10.13
N SER A 26 -3.56 8.08 -11.26
CA SER A 26 -2.31 7.30 -11.32
C SER A 26 -1.08 8.07 -10.83
N HIS A 27 -0.97 9.37 -11.10
CA HIS A 27 0.29 10.10 -10.84
C HIS A 27 0.43 10.58 -9.39
N TRP A 28 -0.65 10.98 -8.73
CA TRP A 28 -0.58 11.46 -7.34
C TRP A 28 -0.58 10.31 -6.32
N GLU A 29 -1.34 9.25 -6.56
CA GLU A 29 -1.46 8.12 -5.62
C GLU A 29 -0.22 7.24 -5.59
N ALA A 30 0.47 7.07 -6.72
CA ALA A 30 1.70 6.32 -6.77
C ALA A 30 2.78 6.90 -5.84
N HIS A 31 2.90 8.24 -5.78
CA HIS A 31 3.81 8.90 -4.85
C HIS A 31 3.26 8.96 -3.41
N ALA A 32 1.93 8.99 -3.23
CA ALA A 32 1.33 9.07 -1.90
C ALA A 32 1.59 7.82 -1.03
N TYR A 33 1.84 6.67 -1.66
CA TYR A 33 2.13 5.41 -0.97
C TYR A 33 3.60 4.97 -1.07
N GLU A 34 4.46 5.74 -1.73
CA GLU A 34 5.89 5.38 -1.87
C GLU A 34 6.57 5.19 -0.51
N ASP A 35 6.28 6.04 0.47
CA ASP A 35 6.80 5.91 1.83
C ASP A 35 6.32 4.62 2.52
N VAL A 36 5.06 4.24 2.31
CA VAL A 36 4.49 3.00 2.87
C VAL A 36 5.17 1.78 2.21
N PHE A 37 5.36 1.80 0.90
CA PHE A 37 6.06 0.72 0.21
C PHE A 37 7.55 0.67 0.59
N ALA A 38 8.19 1.80 0.83
CA ALA A 38 9.56 1.84 1.34
C ALA A 38 9.67 1.16 2.70
N ASP A 39 8.78 1.49 3.64
CA ASP A 39 8.75 0.86 4.98
C ASP A 39 8.58 -0.67 4.87
N VAL A 40 7.69 -1.16 3.99
CA VAL A 40 7.46 -2.61 3.79
C VAL A 40 8.64 -3.28 3.10
N ILE A 41 9.30 -2.62 2.15
CA ILE A 41 10.49 -3.15 1.48
C ILE A 41 11.68 -3.23 2.45
N GLU A 42 11.80 -2.30 3.39
CA GLU A 42 12.87 -2.30 4.39
C GLU A 42 12.68 -3.40 5.45
N GLN A 43 11.45 -3.68 5.86
CA GLN A 43 11.13 -4.60 6.97
C GLN A 43 10.66 -5.99 6.54
N GLY A 44 10.12 -6.11 5.32
CA GLY A 44 9.45 -7.30 4.81
C GLY A 44 10.14 -7.93 3.61
N GLU A 45 9.39 -8.80 2.93
CA GLU A 45 9.79 -9.43 1.67
C GLU A 45 8.91 -8.96 0.51
N LEU A 46 9.32 -9.32 -0.71
CA LEU A 46 8.55 -9.04 -1.92
C LEU A 46 7.09 -9.50 -1.79
N SER A 47 6.86 -10.64 -1.14
CA SER A 47 5.53 -11.22 -0.88
C SER A 47 4.65 -10.28 -0.04
N ASP A 48 5.23 -9.60 0.94
CA ASP A 48 4.51 -8.67 1.82
C ASP A 48 4.10 -7.42 1.05
N VAL A 49 5.01 -6.89 0.23
CA VAL A 49 4.69 -5.75 -0.63
C VAL A 49 3.57 -6.09 -1.61
N MET A 50 3.59 -7.29 -2.19
CA MET A 50 2.52 -7.75 -3.10
C MET A 50 1.18 -7.89 -2.37
N ALA A 51 1.16 -8.38 -1.13
CA ALA A 51 -0.06 -8.48 -0.33
C ALA A 51 -0.64 -7.10 0.03
N VAL A 52 0.21 -6.10 0.30
CA VAL A 52 -0.23 -4.71 0.51
C VAL A 52 -0.82 -4.13 -0.77
N VAL A 53 -0.16 -4.34 -1.92
CA VAL A 53 -0.65 -3.89 -3.23
C VAL A 53 -2.02 -4.51 -3.55
N GLU A 54 -2.18 -5.80 -3.33
CA GLU A 54 -3.45 -6.52 -3.57
C GLU A 54 -4.55 -6.01 -2.64
N THR A 55 -4.26 -5.88 -1.35
CA THR A 55 -5.26 -5.41 -0.36
C THR A 55 -5.70 -3.98 -0.66
N LEU A 56 -4.77 -3.08 -0.95
CA LEU A 56 -5.11 -1.71 -1.33
C LEU A 56 -5.89 -1.69 -2.63
N GLY A 57 -5.44 -2.43 -3.66
CA GLY A 57 -6.13 -2.56 -4.94
C GLY A 57 -7.60 -2.95 -4.78
N ASN A 58 -7.91 -3.92 -3.91
CA ASN A 58 -9.29 -4.34 -3.63
C ASN A 58 -10.11 -3.29 -2.86
N GLU A 59 -9.47 -2.42 -2.07
CA GLU A 59 -10.15 -1.31 -1.36
C GLU A 59 -10.36 -0.09 -2.27
N PHE A 60 -9.71 -0.03 -3.43
CA PHE A 60 -10.01 0.97 -4.45
C PHE A 60 -11.35 0.66 -5.09
N THR A 61 -12.26 1.62 -5.01
CA THR A 61 -13.54 1.58 -5.70
C THR A 61 -13.69 2.82 -6.59
N GLU A 62 -14.64 2.80 -7.51
CA GLU A 62 -14.96 3.97 -8.34
C GLU A 62 -15.35 5.20 -7.49
N GLU A 63 -15.93 4.99 -6.29
CA GLU A 63 -16.49 6.04 -5.44
C GLU A 63 -15.62 6.42 -4.24
N SER A 64 -14.63 5.59 -3.86
CA SER A 64 -13.83 5.78 -2.65
C SER A 64 -12.46 5.15 -2.77
N ARG A 65 -11.45 5.85 -2.21
CA ARG A 65 -10.04 5.48 -2.28
C ARG A 65 -9.42 5.39 -0.89
N PRO A 66 -8.50 4.44 -0.64
CA PRO A 66 -7.84 4.32 0.66
C PRO A 66 -6.98 5.55 0.95
N SER A 67 -7.13 6.14 2.13
CA SER A 67 -6.22 7.21 2.57
C SER A 67 -4.80 6.67 2.81
N PRO A 68 -3.75 7.53 2.79
CA PRO A 68 -2.39 7.10 3.16
C PRO A 68 -2.30 6.48 4.57
N ALA A 69 -3.12 6.97 5.51
CA ALA A 69 -3.22 6.37 6.84
C ALA A 69 -3.77 4.92 6.79
N ARG A 70 -4.77 4.67 5.94
CA ARG A 70 -5.30 3.33 5.70
C ARG A 70 -4.26 2.42 5.06
N ALA A 71 -3.50 2.92 4.09
CA ALA A 71 -2.39 2.18 3.47
C ALA A 71 -1.34 1.75 4.48
N ARG A 72 -1.00 2.62 5.44
CA ARG A 72 -0.06 2.28 6.51
C ARG A 72 -0.61 1.20 7.46
N SER A 73 -1.89 1.28 7.83
CA SER A 73 -2.51 0.22 8.63
C SER A 73 -2.51 -1.13 7.92
N VAL A 74 -2.79 -1.15 6.61
CA VAL A 74 -2.73 -2.38 5.79
C VAL A 74 -1.31 -2.95 5.76
N ALA A 75 -0.29 -2.10 5.57
CA ALA A 75 1.11 -2.50 5.63
C ALA A 75 1.50 -3.13 6.96
N ASP A 76 1.11 -2.51 8.08
CA ASP A 76 1.36 -3.02 9.42
C ASP A 76 0.68 -4.38 9.65
N ASP A 77 -0.58 -4.54 9.21
CA ASP A 77 -1.33 -5.79 9.35
C ASP A 77 -0.69 -6.93 8.54
N VAL A 78 -0.28 -6.68 7.29
CA VAL A 78 0.38 -7.67 6.44
C VAL A 78 1.70 -8.13 7.05
N LEU A 79 2.51 -7.19 7.50
CA LEU A 79 3.81 -7.47 8.12
C LEU A 79 3.67 -8.21 9.46
N LYS A 80 2.68 -7.82 10.27
CA LYS A 80 2.36 -8.51 11.53
C LYS A 80 1.87 -9.94 11.30
N SER A 81 1.04 -10.16 10.28
CA SER A 81 0.56 -11.51 9.90
C SER A 81 1.71 -12.44 9.51
N ASN A 82 2.78 -11.89 8.92
CA ASN A 82 4.00 -12.62 8.54
C ASN A 82 5.07 -12.66 9.66
N GLY A 83 4.75 -12.18 10.86
CA GLY A 83 5.64 -12.23 12.01
C GLY A 83 6.79 -11.21 12.00
N ARG A 84 6.70 -10.16 11.18
CA ARG A 84 7.71 -9.08 11.06
C ARG A 84 7.06 -7.70 11.18
N PRO A 85 6.42 -7.37 12.31
CA PRO A 85 5.62 -6.17 12.40
C PRO A 85 6.50 -4.90 12.24
N LEU A 86 5.99 -3.91 11.51
CA LEU A 86 6.68 -2.64 11.18
C LEU A 86 6.88 -1.75 12.42
N THR A 87 6.00 -1.91 13.41
CA THR A 87 6.13 -1.43 14.79
C THR A 87 6.09 -2.62 15.74
N ASP A 88 6.68 -2.54 16.92
CA ASP A 88 6.70 -3.60 17.96
C ASP A 88 5.31 -3.94 18.57
N GLY A 89 4.22 -3.74 17.81
CA GLY A 89 2.85 -3.87 18.28
C GLY A 89 2.43 -2.72 19.21
N GLY A 90 3.09 -1.57 19.11
CA GLY A 90 2.79 -0.38 19.92
C GLY A 90 2.30 0.76 19.04
N GLU A 91 1.00 1.04 19.12
CA GLU A 91 0.49 2.41 18.98
C GLU A 91 1.39 3.28 19.86
N ARG A 92 2.20 4.17 19.26
CA ARG A 92 2.74 5.28 20.05
C ARG A 92 1.59 6.22 20.31
N THR A 93 0.84 5.90 21.34
CA THR A 93 0.08 6.87 22.12
C THR A 93 1.11 7.81 22.75
N ASP A 94 1.57 8.80 22.00
CA ASP A 94 2.24 9.96 22.57
C ASP A 94 1.27 11.15 22.47
N GLU A 95 0.74 11.48 23.65
CA GLU A 95 -0.01 12.68 24.10
C GLU A 95 -1.50 12.86 23.77
#